data_AF-A0AA42UAW9-F1
#
_entry.id   AF-A0AA42UAW9-F1
#
_cell.length_a   1.000
_cell.length_b   1.000
_cell.length_c   1.000
_cell.angle_alpha   90.00
_cell.angle_beta   90.00
_cell.angle_gamma   90.00
#
_symmetry.space_group_name_H-M   'P 1'
#
loop_
_entity.id
_entity.type
_entity.pdbx_description
1 polymer ?
#
loop_
_entity_poly.entity_id
_entity_poly.type
_entity_poly.pdbx_seq_one_letter_code
_entity_poly.pdbx_strand_id
1 'polypeptide(L)'
;MSAINHIKNPLTIIGIFAGIVEVSANLVLPFLNDSQQSTYLWFLMFFPAGLVIVFFLTLNFNHVALYAPSDYSNDRGFMQANGKMIGNDVQDTDATQGFELT
;
A
#
# COMPACT_ATOMS: atom_id res chain seq x y z
N MET A 1 -5.15 -33.26 4.98
CA MET A 1 -4.01 -32.33 4.98
C MET A 1 -4.38 -31.11 4.14
N SER A 2 -4.63 -29.98 4.79
CA SER A 2 -4.43 -28.64 4.24
C SER A 2 -4.58 -27.67 5.40
N ALA A 3 -3.46 -27.27 6.01
CA ALA A 3 -3.43 -26.22 7.02
C ALA A 3 -2.75 -25.00 6.39
N ILE A 4 -3.35 -24.47 5.32
CA ILE A 4 -3.00 -23.13 4.84
C ILE A 4 -3.83 -22.17 5.69
N ASN A 5 -3.29 -21.80 6.85
CA ASN A 5 -3.82 -20.67 7.61
C ASN A 5 -3.56 -19.42 6.79
N HIS A 6 -4.63 -18.88 6.21
CA HIS A 6 -4.61 -17.62 5.51
C HIS A 6 -4.01 -16.55 6.44
N ILE A 7 -2.84 -16.02 6.08
CA ILE A 7 -2.08 -15.09 6.93
C ILE A 7 -2.84 -13.77 6.95
N LYS A 8 -3.66 -13.55 8.00
CA LYS A 8 -4.46 -12.32 8.20
C LYS A 8 -3.84 -11.33 9.19
N ASN A 9 -2.81 -11.74 9.93
CA ASN A 9 -2.27 -10.91 10.99
C ASN A 9 -1.11 -10.06 10.45
N PRO A 10 -1.22 -8.72 10.45
CA PRO A 10 -0.16 -7.82 9.97
C PRO A 10 1.16 -8.04 10.71
N LEU A 11 1.12 -8.45 11.99
CA LEU A 11 2.31 -8.79 12.77
C LEU A 11 3.06 -10.00 12.19
N THR A 12 2.33 -11.01 11.70
CA THR A 12 2.93 -12.20 11.08
C THR A 12 3.59 -11.87 9.75
N ILE A 13 2.99 -10.98 8.96
CA ILE A 13 3.58 -10.52 7.69
C ILE A 13 4.90 -9.79 7.96
N ILE A 14 4.92 -8.88 8.93
CA ILE A 14 6.14 -8.16 9.32
C ILE A 14 7.22 -9.14 9.81
N GLY A 15 6.86 -10.14 10.61
CA GLY A 15 7.79 -11.16 11.09
C GLY A 15 8.40 -12.00 9.96
N ILE A 16 7.62 -12.39 8.96
CA ILE A 16 8.11 -13.13 7.78
C ILE A 16 9.08 -12.27 6.97
N PHE A 17 8.72 -11.02 6.71
CA PHE A 17 9.61 -10.09 5.99
C PHE A 17 10.92 -9.84 6.75
N ALA A 18 10.86 -9.61 8.06
CA ALA A 18 12.04 -9.43 8.89
C ALA A 18 12.96 -10.67 8.82
N GLY A 19 12.39 -11.88 8.93
CA GLY A 19 13.15 -13.12 8.82
C GLY A 19 13.82 -13.31 7.45
N ILE A 20 13.12 -13.00 6.36
CA ILE A 20 13.69 -13.09 5.01
C ILE A 20 14.81 -12.07 4.82
N VAL A 21 14.63 -10.84 5.31
CA VAL A 21 15.64 -9.78 5.22
C VAL A 21 16.89 -10.14 6.02
N GLU A 22 16.72 -10.65 7.25
CA GLU A 22 17.82 -11.11 8.11
C GLU A 22 18.65 -12.19 7.43
N VAL A 23 17.99 -13.23 6.90
CA VAL A 23 18.66 -14.35 6.22
C VAL A 23 19.35 -13.86 4.94
N SER A 24 18.69 -13.00 4.17
CA SER A 24 19.26 -12.44 2.92
C SER A 24 20.48 -11.56 3.21
N ALA A 25 20.43 -10.75 4.27
CA ALA A 25 21.57 -9.93 4.69
C ALA A 25 22.74 -10.82 5.09
N ASN A 26 22.53 -11.79 5.97
CA ASN A 26 23.60 -12.67 6.46
C ASN A 26 24.19 -13.56 5.34
N LEU A 27 23.38 -13.93 4.35
CA LEU A 27 23.86 -14.71 3.21
C LEU A 27 24.72 -13.86 2.26
N VAL A 28 24.35 -12.61 2.01
CA VAL A 28 25.03 -11.74 1.03
C VAL A 28 26.30 -11.10 1.61
N LEU A 29 26.30 -10.75 2.90
CA LEU A 29 27.44 -10.10 3.57
C LEU A 29 28.81 -10.80 3.38
N PRO A 30 28.95 -12.14 3.51
CA PRO A 30 30.25 -12.80 3.35
C PRO A 30 30.78 -12.83 1.91
N PHE A 31 29.95 -12.52 0.91
CA PHE A 31 30.35 -12.49 -0.49
C PHE A 31 30.75 -11.09 -0.99
N LEU A 32 30.69 -10.07 -0.12
CA LEU A 32 31.03 -8.69 -0.47
C LEU A 32 32.41 -8.30 0.05
N ASN A 33 33.18 -7.57 -0.76
CA ASN A 33 34.38 -6.88 -0.27
C ASN A 33 33.99 -5.67 0.61
N ASP A 34 34.88 -5.24 1.49
CA ASP A 34 34.64 -4.15 2.46
C ASP A 34 34.07 -2.86 1.82
N SER A 35 34.52 -2.52 0.61
CA SER A 35 34.03 -1.35 -0.13
C SER A 35 32.59 -1.50 -0.63
N GLN A 36 32.18 -2.72 -0.95
CA GLN A 36 30.84 -3.05 -1.49
C GLN A 36 29.83 -3.27 -0.35
N GLN A 37 30.30 -3.77 0.80
CA GLN A 37 29.47 -4.03 1.97
C GLN A 37 28.80 -2.76 2.52
N SER A 38 29.55 -1.65 2.61
CA SER A 38 29.01 -0.38 3.07
C SER A 38 27.88 0.13 2.17
N THR A 39 28.08 0.03 0.84
CA THR A 39 27.08 0.42 -0.16
C THR A 39 25.82 -0.45 -0.05
N TYR A 40 26.00 -1.77 0.14
CA TYR A 40 24.90 -2.71 0.29
C TYR A 40 24.05 -2.46 1.55
N LEU A 41 24.69 -2.17 2.69
CA LEU A 41 23.97 -1.85 3.93
C LEU A 41 23.14 -0.57 3.80
N TRP A 42 23.69 0.47 3.18
CA TRP A 42 22.96 1.71 2.92
C TRP A 42 21.77 1.48 1.97
N PHE A 43 21.94 0.66 0.94
CA PHE A 43 20.84 0.25 0.06
C PHE A 43 19.75 -0.52 0.83
N LEU A 44 20.12 -1.50 1.67
CA LEU A 44 19.17 -2.33 2.42
C LEU A 44 18.32 -1.51 3.40
N MET A 45 18.87 -0.43 3.96
CA MET A 45 18.16 0.49 4.83
C MET A 45 17.29 1.49 4.05
N PHE A 46 17.80 2.07 2.96
CA PHE A 46 17.07 3.08 2.18
C PHE A 46 15.97 2.50 1.31
N PHE A 47 16.13 1.29 0.80
CA PHE A 47 15.16 0.66 -0.09
C PHE A 47 13.75 0.53 0.52
N PRO A 48 13.56 -0.05 1.73
CA PRO A 48 12.23 -0.14 2.34
C PRO A 48 11.68 1.25 2.72
N ALA A 49 12.52 2.16 3.21
CA ALA A 49 12.08 3.53 3.51
C ALA A 49 11.65 4.29 2.24
N GLY A 50 12.40 4.12 1.15
CA GLY A 50 12.12 4.68 -0.16
C GLY A 50 10.81 4.14 -0.74
N LEU A 51 10.54 2.84 -0.62
CA LEU A 51 9.26 2.25 -1.01
C LEU A 51 8.09 2.87 -0.24
N VAL A 52 8.22 3.08 1.07
CA VAL A 52 7.19 3.74 1.89
C VAL A 52 6.99 5.20 1.45
N ILE A 53 8.06 5.95 1.23
CA ILE A 53 8.00 7.34 0.76
C ILE A 53 7.33 7.42 -0.61
N VAL A 54 7.74 6.58 -1.58
CA VAL A 54 7.16 6.52 -2.93
C VAL A 54 5.71 6.08 -2.88
N PHE A 55 5.36 5.17 -1.98
CA PHE A 55 3.97 4.76 -1.74
C PHE A 55 3.11 5.95 -1.30
N PHE A 56 3.57 6.72 -0.30
CA PHE A 56 2.85 7.91 0.15
C PHE A 56 2.85 9.03 -0.90
N LEU A 57 3.94 9.18 -1.66
CA LEU A 57 4.01 10.14 -2.75
C LEU A 57 2.99 9.78 -3.85
N THR A 58 2.88 8.50 -4.20
CA THR A 58 1.88 7.98 -5.13
C THR A 58 0.46 8.22 -4.63
N LEU A 59 0.20 8.00 -3.35
CA LEU A 59 -1.09 8.32 -2.72
C LEU A 59 -1.39 9.82 -2.74
N ASN A 60 -0.40 10.67 -2.52
CA ASN A 60 -0.58 12.12 -2.51
C ASN A 60 -0.93 12.66 -3.90
N PHE A 61 -0.28 12.14 -4.95
CA PHE A 61 -0.50 12.60 -6.33
C PHE A 61 -1.67 11.90 -7.04
N ASN A 62 -2.12 10.73 -6.58
CA ASN A 62 -3.21 10.02 -7.23
C ASN A 62 -4.01 9.13 -6.24
N HIS A 63 -4.63 9.78 -5.26
CA HIS A 63 -5.46 9.14 -4.24
C HIS A 63 -6.61 8.29 -4.81
N VAL A 64 -7.02 8.54 -6.06
CA VAL A 64 -8.11 7.81 -6.74
C VAL A 64 -7.67 6.44 -7.29
N ALA A 65 -6.38 6.22 -7.57
CA ALA A 65 -5.90 4.98 -8.19
C ALA A 65 -5.85 3.74 -7.26
N LEU A 66 -6.00 3.94 -5.95
CA LEU A 66 -5.90 2.86 -4.96
C LEU A 66 -7.24 2.47 -4.32
N TYR A 67 -8.33 3.12 -4.72
CA TYR A 67 -9.66 2.62 -4.42
C TYR A 67 -10.12 1.75 -5.59
N ALA A 68 -10.29 0.46 -5.34
CA ALA A 68 -11.00 -0.36 -6.30
C ALA A 68 -12.43 0.21 -6.44
N PRO A 69 -13.11 0.05 -7.60
CA PRO A 69 -14.52 0.45 -7.74
C PRO A 69 -15.40 -0.13 -6.61
N SER A 70 -15.01 -1.29 -6.08
CA SER A 70 -15.62 -1.99 -4.95
C SER A 70 -15.44 -1.31 -3.57
N ASP A 71 -14.47 -0.41 -3.39
CA ASP A 71 -14.25 0.29 -2.12
C ASP A 71 -15.17 1.53 -1.97
N TYR A 72 -15.83 1.94 -3.05
CA TYR A 72 -16.84 3.00 -3.01
C TYR A 72 -18.16 2.41 -2.53
N SER A 73 -18.76 3.00 -1.48
CA SER A 73 -20.06 2.54 -0.95
C SER A 73 -21.22 2.63 -1.94
N ASN A 74 -21.05 3.36 -3.05
CA ASN A 74 -22.08 3.52 -4.06
C ASN A 74 -21.44 3.82 -5.44
N ASP A 75 -21.92 3.17 -6.51
CA ASP A 75 -21.41 3.34 -7.89
C ASP A 75 -21.39 4.81 -8.35
N ARG A 76 -22.33 5.63 -7.85
CA ARG A 76 -22.41 7.07 -8.13
C ARG A 76 -21.20 7.85 -7.62
N GLY A 77 -20.62 7.45 -6.47
CA GLY A 77 -19.43 8.10 -5.89
C GLY A 77 -18.16 7.81 -6.70
N PHE A 78 -18.04 6.59 -7.23
CA PHE A 78 -16.96 6.22 -8.15
C PHE A 78 -17.05 7.02 -9.47
N MET A 79 -18.26 7.12 -10.03
CA MET A 79 -18.50 7.87 -11.27
C MET A 79 -18.23 9.38 -11.12
N GLN A 80 -18.51 9.98 -9.95
CA GLN A 80 -18.22 11.39 -9.68
C GLN A 80 -16.72 11.67 -9.47
N ALA A 81 -15.99 10.73 -8.86
CA ALA A 81 -14.55 10.85 -8.61
C ALA A 81 -13.70 10.61 -9.88
N ASN A 82 -14.15 9.74 -10.79
CA ASN A 82 -13.40 9.37 -12.00
C ASN A 82 -14.00 9.89 -13.33
N GLY A 83 -15.28 10.27 -13.35
CA GLY A 83 -16.00 10.66 -14.55
C GLY A 83 -16.01 12.17 -14.76
N LYS A 84 -15.32 12.63 -15.81
CA LYS A 84 -15.56 13.95 -16.39
C LYS A 84 -17.00 13.98 -16.92
N MET A 85 -17.91 14.60 -16.16
CA MET A 85 -19.31 14.76 -16.55
C MET A 85 -19.41 15.57 -17.85
N ILE A 86 -20.06 15.01 -18.88
CA ILE A 86 -20.42 15.71 -20.13
C ILE A 86 -21.94 15.67 -20.23
N GLY A 87 -22.62 16.77 -19.84
CA GLY A 87 -24.08 16.89 -19.86
C GLY A 87 -24.71 17.16 -18.49
N ASN A 88 -26.00 17.53 -18.48
CA ASN A 88 -26.63 18.36 -17.45
C ASN A 88 -27.59 17.63 -16.49
N ASP A 89 -27.38 16.36 -16.19
CA ASP A 89 -28.19 15.62 -15.21
C ASP A 89 -27.33 14.99 -14.11
N VAL A 90 -27.44 15.56 -12.91
CA VAL A 90 -27.04 14.96 -11.65
C VAL A 90 -28.32 14.83 -10.82
N GLN A 91 -28.82 13.61 -10.64
CA GLN A 91 -29.96 13.37 -9.77
C GLN A 91 -29.49 13.51 -8.31
N ASP A 92 -29.73 14.69 -7.75
CA ASP A 92 -29.48 15.02 -6.36
C ASP A 92 -30.21 14.02 -5.45
N THR A 93 -29.46 13.28 -4.65
CA THR A 93 -30.00 12.55 -3.50
C THR A 93 -29.25 13.05 -2.28
N ASP A 94 -29.75 14.17 -1.77
CA ASP A 94 -29.78 14.63 -0.38
C ASP A 94 -28.54 14.30 0.49
N ALA A 95 -27.76 15.35 0.76
CA ALA A 95 -26.56 15.37 1.58
C ALA A 95 -26.83 15.28 3.11
N THR A 96 -27.80 14.48 3.57
CA THR A 96 -28.18 14.42 5.00
C THR A 96 -27.99 13.06 5.66
N GLN A 97 -26.95 12.29 5.32
CA GLN A 97 -26.59 11.08 6.09
C GLN A 97 -25.06 10.99 6.31
N GLY A 98 -24.48 12.04 6.88
CA GLY A 98 -23.15 12.01 7.47
C GLY A 98 -23.25 11.91 9.01
N PHE A 99 -22.68 10.85 9.57
CA PHE A 99 -22.35 10.65 10.99
C PHE A 99 -23.47 10.85 12.04
N GLU A 100 -24.22 9.79 12.36
CA GLU A 100 -24.75 9.59 13.72
C GLU A 100 -23.75 8.75 14.52
N LEU A 101 -23.12 9.37 15.52
CA LEU A 101 -22.36 8.67 16.55
C LEU A 101 -23.34 8.21 17.63
N THR A 102 -23.56 6.91 17.75
CA THR A 102 -23.96 6.25 19.00
C THR A 102 -23.15 4.97 19.17
#